data_AF-A0A966WYS0-F1
#
_entry.id   AF-A0A966WYS0-F1
#
_cell.length_a   1.000
_cell.length_b   1.000
_cell.length_c   1.000
_cell.angle_alpha   90.00
_cell.angle_beta   90.00
_cell.angle_gamma   90.00
#
_symmetry.space_group_name_H-M   'P 1'
#
loop_
_entity.id
_entity.type
_entity.pdbx_description
1 polymer ?
#
loop_
_entity_poly.entity_id
_entity_poly.type
_entity_poly.pdbx_seq_one_letter_code
_entity_poly.pdbx_strand_id
1 'polypeptide(L)'
;MHPTFSLILFTSMAGMAQGAIVSLAVLNSGSDQLPSELLNIYLFPLILALLIGGLLASTFHLGHPERAWRATMMWRTSWLSREVLVLPAFIALTALAYYFSWQDRVPNWLWLVLCVASLALWVCTAMIYQCIRFIQEWAHPTTMVNFIALGISSGWFFLMALLSLWSMLHRDQAVVTSSNIAG
;
A
#
# COMPACT_ATOMS: atom_id res chain seq x y z
N MET A 1 -17.86 2.37 20.49
CA MET A 1 -17.78 1.56 19.25
C MET A 1 -16.85 0.38 19.51
N HIS A 2 -17.22 -0.83 19.08
CA HIS A 2 -16.29 -1.97 19.06
C HIS A 2 -15.85 -2.19 17.61
N PRO A 3 -14.64 -1.76 17.22
CA PRO A 3 -14.20 -1.91 15.84
C PRO A 3 -14.10 -3.40 15.47
N THR A 4 -14.57 -3.75 14.28
CA THR A 4 -14.37 -5.10 13.75
C THR A 4 -12.90 -5.29 13.42
N PHE A 5 -12.28 -6.31 14.02
CA PHE A 5 -10.85 -6.60 13.84
C PHE A 5 -10.44 -6.72 12.36
N SER A 6 -11.32 -7.25 11.51
CA SER A 6 -11.13 -7.34 10.06
C SER A 6 -10.90 -6.00 9.37
N LEU A 7 -11.52 -4.90 9.82
CA LEU A 7 -11.31 -3.56 9.29
C LEU A 7 -9.96 -2.98 9.72
N ILE A 8 -9.54 -3.26 10.96
CA ILE A 8 -8.22 -2.86 11.46
C ILE A 8 -7.14 -3.58 10.65
N LEU A 9 -7.30 -4.89 10.42
CA LEU A 9 -6.39 -5.69 9.61
C LEU A 9 -6.32 -5.17 8.17
N PHE A 10 -7.48 -4.92 7.54
CA PHE A 10 -7.57 -4.35 6.21
C PHE A 10 -6.80 -3.03 6.08
N THR A 11 -7.13 -2.05 6.92
CA THR A 11 -6.52 -0.71 6.86
C THR A 11 -5.02 -0.74 7.15
N SER A 12 -4.57 -1.62 8.04
CA SER A 12 -3.15 -1.80 8.34
C SER A 12 -2.38 -2.41 7.18
N MET A 13 -2.90 -3.49 6.58
CA MET A 13 -2.25 -4.17 5.46
C MET A 13 -2.24 -3.30 4.19
N ALA A 14 -3.36 -2.65 3.87
CA ALA A 14 -3.45 -1.74 2.73
C ALA A 14 -2.51 -0.53 2.91
N GLY A 15 -2.52 0.10 4.09
CA GLY A 15 -1.65 1.23 4.40
C GLY A 15 -0.16 0.89 4.32
N MET A 16 0.24 -0.27 4.83
CA MET A 16 1.62 -0.78 4.74
C MET A 16 2.02 -1.03 3.28
N ALA A 17 1.15 -1.63 2.46
CA ALA A 17 1.43 -1.87 1.05
C ALA A 17 1.56 -0.58 0.23
N GLN A 18 0.67 0.40 0.45
CA GLN A 18 0.78 1.73 -0.15
C GLN A 18 2.09 2.42 0.23
N GLY A 19 2.46 2.37 1.51
CA GLY A 19 3.72 2.92 2.00
C GLY A 19 4.95 2.23 1.40
N ALA A 20 4.90 0.91 1.24
CA ALA A 20 5.98 0.13 0.63
C ALA A 20 6.18 0.51 -0.84
N ILE A 21 5.09 0.70 -1.60
CA ILE A 21 5.15 1.15 -3.00
C ILE A 21 5.70 2.56 -3.14
N VAL A 22 5.24 3.50 -2.30
CA VAL A 22 5.77 4.87 -2.30
C VAL A 22 7.26 4.87 -1.93
N SER A 23 7.65 4.08 -0.92
CA SER A 23 9.05 3.95 -0.51
C SER A 23 9.92 3.34 -1.61
N LEU A 24 9.43 2.32 -2.31
CA LEU A 24 10.10 1.74 -3.47
C LEU A 24 10.26 2.73 -4.61
N ALA A 25 9.24 3.54 -4.89
CA ALA A 25 9.33 4.58 -5.91
C ALA A 25 10.43 5.60 -5.59
N VAL A 26 10.60 5.96 -4.31
CA VAL A 26 11.68 6.85 -3.84
C VAL A 26 13.04 6.18 -4.04
N LEU A 27 13.23 4.94 -3.58
CA LEU A 27 14.51 4.24 -3.73
C LEU A 27 14.89 4.02 -5.20
N ASN A 28 13.91 3.68 -6.04
CA ASN A 28 14.13 3.42 -7.47
C ASN A 28 14.23 4.71 -8.31
N SER A 29 14.09 5.88 -7.69
CA SER A 29 14.37 7.18 -8.34
C SER A 29 15.86 7.55 -8.29
N GLY A 30 16.66 6.84 -7.50
CA GLY A 30 18.11 7.01 -7.43
C GLY A 30 18.87 6.39 -8.61
N SER A 31 20.20 6.53 -8.59
CA SER A 31 21.10 5.96 -9.61
C SER A 31 21.21 4.45 -9.53
N ASP A 32 21.07 3.88 -8.33
CA ASP A 32 21.26 2.46 -8.08
C ASP A 32 19.90 1.75 -8.10
N GLN A 33 19.68 0.95 -9.15
CA GLN A 33 18.48 0.13 -9.25
C GLN A 33 18.59 -1.06 -8.30
N LEU A 34 17.48 -1.35 -7.61
CA LEU A 34 17.38 -2.56 -6.79
C LEU A 34 17.53 -3.81 -7.69
N PRO A 35 18.10 -4.91 -7.17
CA PRO A 35 18.17 -6.17 -7.92
C PRO A 35 16.78 -6.60 -8.41
N SER A 36 16.68 -6.98 -9.68
CA SER A 36 15.40 -7.42 -10.27
C SER A 36 14.82 -8.63 -9.54
N GLU A 37 15.69 -9.55 -9.10
CA GLU A 37 15.32 -10.72 -8.28
C GLU A 37 14.66 -10.34 -6.94
N LEU A 38 15.20 -9.34 -6.25
CA LEU A 38 14.63 -8.83 -5.01
C LEU A 38 13.24 -8.22 -5.26
N LEU A 39 13.08 -7.47 -6.36
CA LEU A 39 11.80 -6.88 -6.74
C LEU A 39 10.76 -7.94 -7.06
N ASN A 40 11.10 -8.90 -7.93
CA ASN A 40 10.12 -9.83 -8.51
C ASN A 40 9.86 -11.08 -7.64
N ILE A 41 10.84 -11.61 -6.89
CA ILE A 41 10.63 -12.81 -6.06
C ILE A 41 10.06 -12.42 -4.68
N TYR A 42 10.46 -11.27 -4.12
CA TYR A 42 10.15 -10.94 -2.72
C TYR A 42 9.21 -9.74 -2.60
N LEU A 43 9.62 -8.58 -3.11
CA LEU A 43 8.94 -7.31 -2.78
C LEU A 43 7.53 -7.23 -3.40
N PHE A 44 7.40 -7.35 -4.72
CA PHE A 44 6.09 -7.27 -5.36
C PHE A 44 5.12 -8.38 -4.93
N PRO A 45 5.53 -9.67 -4.82
CA PRO A 45 4.64 -10.71 -4.31
C PRO A 45 4.13 -10.44 -2.90
N LEU A 46 4.99 -10.00 -1.98
CA LEU A 46 4.57 -9.70 -0.61
C LEU A 46 3.66 -8.47 -0.53
N ILE A 47 3.93 -7.42 -1.30
CA ILE A 47 3.05 -6.24 -1.38
C ILE A 47 1.68 -6.64 -1.95
N LEU A 48 1.65 -7.46 -2.99
CA LEU A 48 0.39 -7.98 -3.55
C LEU A 48 -0.35 -8.85 -2.53
N ALA A 49 0.36 -9.69 -1.76
CA ALA A 49 -0.23 -10.49 -0.69
C ALA A 49 -0.83 -9.61 0.41
N LEU A 50 -0.19 -8.49 0.78
CA LEU A 50 -0.76 -7.51 1.72
C LEU A 50 -2.04 -6.88 1.16
N LEU A 51 -2.05 -6.46 -0.11
CA LEU A 51 -3.24 -5.85 -0.71
C LEU A 51 -4.40 -6.83 -0.87
N ILE A 52 -4.14 -8.02 -1.39
CA ILE A 52 -5.15 -9.08 -1.57
C ILE A 52 -5.64 -9.57 -0.21
N GLY A 53 -4.73 -9.83 0.73
CA GLY A 53 -5.06 -10.22 2.09
C GLY A 53 -5.90 -9.17 2.81
N GLY A 54 -5.57 -7.89 2.64
CA GLY A 54 -6.38 -6.77 3.15
C GLY A 54 -7.77 -6.74 2.52
N LEU A 55 -7.88 -6.85 1.20
CA LEU A 55 -9.18 -6.88 0.50
C LEU A 55 -10.03 -8.06 0.97
N LEU A 56 -9.45 -9.26 1.09
CA LEU A 56 -10.13 -10.43 1.65
C LEU A 56 -10.55 -10.18 3.10
N ALA A 57 -9.68 -9.61 3.92
CA ALA A 57 -10.01 -9.25 5.30
C ALA A 57 -11.22 -8.32 5.37
N SER A 58 -11.33 -7.35 4.46
CA SER A 58 -12.48 -6.45 4.39
C SER A 58 -13.79 -7.18 4.07
N THR A 59 -13.79 -8.39 3.52
CA THR A 59 -15.06 -9.10 3.27
C THR A 59 -15.65 -9.71 4.53
N PHE A 60 -14.85 -10.02 5.55
CA PHE A 60 -15.31 -10.72 6.75
C PHE A 60 -16.22 -9.89 7.68
N HIS A 61 -16.30 -8.57 7.49
CA HIS A 61 -17.27 -7.73 8.22
C HIS A 61 -18.57 -7.49 7.44
N LEU A 62 -18.65 -7.93 6.17
CA LEU A 62 -19.86 -7.75 5.37
C LEU A 62 -20.90 -8.80 5.78
N GLY A 63 -22.10 -8.34 6.13
CA GLY A 63 -23.21 -9.25 6.39
C GLY A 63 -23.73 -9.98 5.14
N HIS A 64 -23.58 -9.34 3.96
CA HIS A 64 -24.09 -9.83 2.66
C HIS A 64 -23.02 -9.62 1.57
N PRO A 65 -21.95 -10.43 1.53
CA PRO A 65 -20.82 -10.26 0.60
C PRO A 65 -21.25 -10.35 -0.87
N GLU A 66 -22.31 -11.08 -1.20
CA GLU A 66 -22.86 -11.20 -2.55
C GLU A 66 -23.38 -9.87 -3.11
N ARG A 67 -23.63 -8.88 -2.23
CA ARG A 67 -24.10 -7.54 -2.59
C ARG A 67 -22.98 -6.50 -2.59
N ALA A 68 -21.72 -6.91 -2.38
CA ALA A 68 -20.57 -6.00 -2.34
C ALA A 68 -20.45 -5.15 -3.63
N TRP A 69 -20.83 -5.71 -4.78
CA TRP A 69 -20.86 -4.97 -6.05
C TRP A 69 -21.75 -3.72 -5.99
N ARG A 70 -22.77 -3.68 -5.13
CA ARG A 70 -23.63 -2.49 -4.99
C ARG A 70 -22.89 -1.30 -4.39
N ALA A 71 -21.83 -1.55 -3.62
CA ALA A 71 -21.02 -0.50 -3.02
C ALA A 71 -20.30 0.35 -4.08
N THR A 72 -20.10 -0.14 -5.31
CA THR A 72 -19.43 0.62 -6.39
C THR A 72 -20.36 1.60 -7.12
N MET A 73 -21.68 1.48 -6.95
CA MET A 73 -22.64 2.29 -7.72
C MET A 73 -22.70 3.77 -7.29
N MET A 74 -22.21 4.12 -6.10
CA MET A 74 -22.30 5.46 -5.51
C MET A 74 -20.97 6.22 -5.52
N TRP A 75 -20.09 5.97 -6.50
CA TRP A 75 -18.71 6.47 -6.51
C TRP A 75 -18.58 8.00 -6.54
N ARG A 76 -19.60 8.71 -7.05
CA ARG A 76 -19.62 10.17 -7.09
C ARG A 76 -19.87 10.78 -5.72
N THR A 77 -20.64 10.12 -4.86
CA THR A 77 -21.16 10.69 -3.60
C THR A 77 -20.60 10.03 -2.35
N SER A 78 -20.11 8.79 -2.45
CA SER A 78 -19.62 8.01 -1.31
C SER A 78 -18.11 7.77 -1.39
N TRP A 79 -17.38 8.16 -0.33
CA TRP A 79 -15.95 7.87 -0.19
C TRP A 79 -15.65 6.38 -0.06
N LEU A 80 -16.52 5.63 0.62
CA LEU A 80 -16.42 4.16 0.66
C LEU A 80 -16.49 3.57 -0.74
N SER A 81 -17.39 4.08 -1.59
CA SER A 81 -17.52 3.62 -2.97
C SER A 81 -16.25 3.91 -3.79
N ARG A 82 -15.60 5.06 -3.55
CA ARG A 82 -14.33 5.41 -4.18
C ARG A 82 -13.21 4.47 -3.71
N GLU A 83 -13.12 4.14 -2.43
CA GLU A 83 -12.15 3.16 -1.91
C GLU A 83 -12.31 1.79 -2.59
N VAL A 84 -13.56 1.30 -2.71
CA VAL A 84 -13.87 0.00 -3.35
C VAL A 84 -13.48 -0.01 -4.84
N LEU A 85 -13.37 1.14 -5.51
CA LEU A 85 -12.87 1.24 -6.89
C LEU A 85 -11.35 1.42 -6.95
N VAL A 86 -10.81 2.30 -6.11
CA VAL A 86 -9.39 2.66 -6.13
C VAL A 86 -8.52 1.51 -5.65
N LEU A 87 -8.95 0.73 -4.66
CA LEU A 87 -8.17 -0.40 -4.14
C LEU A 87 -7.92 -1.50 -5.19
N PRO A 88 -8.94 -2.04 -5.91
CA PRO A 88 -8.70 -2.99 -7.00
C PRO A 88 -7.88 -2.39 -8.14
N ALA A 89 -8.07 -1.11 -8.46
CA ALA A 89 -7.24 -0.43 -9.46
C ALA A 89 -5.77 -0.36 -9.02
N PHE A 90 -5.52 -0.07 -7.75
CA PHE A 90 -4.17 -0.06 -7.17
C PHE A 90 -3.53 -1.46 -7.16
N ILE A 91 -4.32 -2.51 -6.87
CA ILE A 91 -3.87 -3.91 -7.00
C ILE A 91 -3.48 -4.21 -8.45
N ALA A 92 -4.31 -3.83 -9.42
CA ALA A 92 -4.02 -4.06 -10.84
C ALA A 92 -2.76 -3.31 -11.31
N LEU A 93 -2.59 -2.05 -10.90
CA LEU A 93 -1.37 -1.28 -11.19
C LEU A 93 -0.13 -1.90 -10.54
N THR A 94 -0.26 -2.41 -9.32
CA THR A 94 0.84 -3.10 -8.61
C THR A 94 1.19 -4.41 -9.32
N ALA A 95 0.19 -5.17 -9.79
CA ALA A 95 0.40 -6.37 -10.59
C ALA A 95 1.03 -6.07 -11.96
N LEU A 96 0.70 -4.92 -12.57
CA LEU A 96 1.35 -4.45 -13.79
C LEU A 96 2.82 -4.10 -13.54
N ALA A 97 3.14 -3.43 -12.43
CA ALA A 97 4.52 -3.15 -12.04
C ALA A 97 5.28 -4.45 -11.73
N TYR A 98 4.62 -5.40 -11.09
CA TYR A 98 5.17 -6.75 -10.89
C TYR A 98 5.49 -7.42 -12.23
N TYR A 99 4.59 -7.39 -13.22
CA TYR A 99 4.87 -7.90 -14.56
C TYR A 99 6.09 -7.22 -15.20
N PHE A 100 6.20 -5.90 -15.14
CA PHE A 100 7.36 -5.18 -15.69
C PHE A 100 8.66 -5.46 -14.93
N SER A 101 8.60 -5.85 -13.65
CA SER A 101 9.81 -6.25 -12.91
C SER A 101 10.44 -7.54 -13.44
N TRP A 102 9.69 -8.37 -14.15
CA TRP A 102 10.22 -9.53 -14.88
C TRP A 102 10.83 -9.17 -16.25
N GLN A 103 10.58 -7.95 -16.73
CA GLN A 103 11.16 -7.40 -17.96
C GLN A 103 12.36 -6.49 -17.66
N ASP A 104 13.06 -6.78 -16.56
CA ASP A 104 14.19 -6.05 -15.99
C ASP A 104 13.92 -4.62 -15.49
N ARG A 105 12.87 -3.94 -15.98
CA ARG A 105 12.60 -2.54 -15.63
C ARG A 105 11.12 -2.18 -15.51
N VAL A 106 10.76 -1.65 -14.35
CA VAL A 106 9.49 -0.94 -14.15
C VAL A 106 9.59 0.47 -14.75
N PRO A 107 8.69 0.87 -15.65
CA PRO A 107 8.79 2.18 -16.30
C PRO A 107 8.52 3.33 -15.33
N ASN A 108 9.26 4.43 -15.46
CA ASN A 108 9.21 5.59 -14.53
C ASN A 108 7.80 6.20 -14.40
N TRP A 109 7.02 6.24 -15.48
CA TRP A 109 5.65 6.75 -15.43
C TRP A 109 4.74 5.90 -14.53
N LEU A 110 4.98 4.59 -14.45
CA LEU A 110 4.18 3.67 -13.64
C LEU A 110 4.44 3.88 -12.15
N TRP A 111 5.67 4.20 -11.75
CA TRP A 111 5.99 4.61 -10.38
C TRP A 111 5.20 5.85 -9.97
N LEU A 112 5.12 6.87 -10.84
CA LEU A 112 4.32 8.06 -10.59
C LEU A 112 2.83 7.73 -10.45
N VAL A 113 2.29 6.92 -11.36
CA VAL A 113 0.88 6.48 -11.31
C VAL A 113 0.59 5.71 -10.02
N LEU A 114 1.51 4.84 -9.58
CA LEU A 114 1.40 4.11 -8.33
C LEU A 114 1.42 5.03 -7.10
N CYS A 115 2.30 6.03 -7.07
CA CYS A 115 2.31 7.03 -5.99
C CYS A 115 0.99 7.82 -5.93
N VAL A 116 0.46 8.24 -7.08
CA VAL A 116 -0.82 8.94 -7.15
C VAL A 116 -1.98 8.04 -6.70
N ALA A 117 -2.00 6.78 -7.13
CA ALA A 117 -3.01 5.81 -6.71
C ALA A 117 -2.92 5.50 -5.20
N SER A 118 -1.70 5.41 -4.65
CA SER A 118 -1.46 5.24 -3.22
C SER A 118 -2.02 6.42 -2.42
N LEU A 119 -1.75 7.65 -2.87
CA LEU A 119 -2.29 8.85 -2.24
C LEU A 119 -3.82 8.90 -2.35
N ALA A 120 -4.38 8.60 -3.51
CA ALA A 120 -5.82 8.57 -3.73
C ALA A 120 -6.50 7.57 -2.78
N LEU A 121 -5.91 6.40 -2.57
CA LEU A 121 -6.44 5.38 -1.67
C LEU A 121 -6.37 5.83 -0.20
N TRP A 122 -5.26 6.42 0.26
CA TRP A 122 -5.19 7.01 1.62
C TRP A 122 -6.21 8.12 1.83
N VAL A 123 -6.41 8.97 0.82
CA VAL A 123 -7.45 10.02 0.87
C VAL A 123 -8.83 9.38 0.97
N CYS A 124 -9.13 8.34 0.18
CA CYS A 124 -10.41 7.64 0.27
C CYS A 124 -10.65 7.08 1.67
N THR A 125 -9.67 6.34 2.23
CA THR A 125 -9.76 5.78 3.57
C THR A 125 -9.94 6.88 4.61
N ALA A 126 -9.09 7.92 4.62
CA ALA A 126 -9.20 9.01 5.58
C ALA A 126 -10.55 9.73 5.53
N MET A 127 -11.08 9.96 4.32
CA MET A 127 -12.34 10.66 4.14
C MET A 127 -13.56 9.87 4.63
N ILE A 128 -13.50 8.53 4.64
CA ILE A 128 -14.55 7.70 5.27
C ILE A 128 -14.69 8.05 6.75
N TYR A 129 -13.57 8.25 7.45
CA TYR A 129 -13.56 8.64 8.86
C TYR A 129 -13.93 10.11 9.06
N GLN A 130 -13.35 11.02 8.27
CA GLN A 130 -13.59 12.47 8.42
C GLN A 130 -15.03 12.90 8.12
N CYS A 131 -15.75 12.18 7.26
CA CYS A 131 -17.14 12.51 6.96
C CYS A 131 -18.09 12.18 8.13
N ILE A 132 -17.66 11.39 9.13
CA ILE A 132 -18.46 11.04 10.30
C ILE A 132 -18.30 12.13 11.36
N ARG A 133 -19.00 13.26 11.17
CA ARG A 133 -18.91 14.46 12.03
C ARG A 133 -19.30 14.23 13.49
N PHE A 134 -20.01 13.14 13.78
CA PHE A 134 -20.41 12.77 15.14
C PHE A 134 -19.21 12.40 16.02
N ILE A 135 -18.15 11.82 15.43
CA ILE A 135 -16.94 11.41 16.17
C ILE A 135 -15.89 12.49 15.95
N GLN A 136 -15.76 13.39 16.93
CA GLN A 136 -14.92 14.58 16.80
C GLN A 136 -13.44 14.24 16.62
N GLU A 137 -12.99 13.12 17.20
CA GLU A 137 -11.62 12.62 17.09
C GLU A 137 -11.24 12.26 15.64
N TRP A 138 -12.23 11.97 14.79
CA TRP A 138 -12.04 11.61 13.39
C TRP A 138 -12.38 12.76 12.43
N ALA A 139 -13.20 13.71 12.87
CA ALA A 139 -13.71 14.80 12.05
C ALA A 139 -12.74 16.00 11.95
N HIS A 140 -11.44 15.74 11.79
CA HIS A 140 -10.41 16.78 11.68
C HIS A 140 -9.36 16.42 10.61
N PRO A 141 -8.74 17.40 9.91
CA PRO A 141 -7.72 17.16 8.89
C PRO A 141 -6.54 16.28 9.31
N THR A 142 -6.23 16.23 10.61
CA THR A 142 -5.17 15.39 11.20
C THR A 142 -5.42 13.90 10.98
N THR A 143 -6.66 13.46 10.80
CA THR A 143 -6.97 12.06 10.47
C THR A 143 -6.32 11.63 9.15
N MET A 144 -6.35 12.49 8.12
CA MET A 144 -5.69 12.23 6.84
C MET A 144 -4.18 12.16 6.99
N VAL A 145 -3.59 13.10 7.75
CA VAL A 145 -2.14 13.09 8.05
C VAL A 145 -1.75 11.81 8.76
N ASN A 146 -2.54 11.35 9.74
CA ASN A 146 -2.28 10.12 10.47
C ASN A 146 -2.31 8.88 9.56
N PHE A 147 -3.30 8.74 8.68
CA PHE A 147 -3.35 7.61 7.75
C PHE A 147 -2.14 7.56 6.81
N ILE A 148 -1.76 8.72 6.24
CA ILE A 148 -0.60 8.81 5.35
C ILE A 148 0.70 8.55 6.13
N ALA A 149 0.88 9.16 7.30
CA ALA A 149 2.10 9.01 8.09
C ALA A 149 2.29 7.58 8.60
N LEU A 150 1.23 6.94 9.11
CA LEU A 150 1.26 5.55 9.55
C LEU A 150 1.49 4.60 8.37
N GLY A 151 0.84 4.86 7.23
CA GLY A 151 1.03 4.08 6.01
C GLY A 151 2.47 4.15 5.50
N ILE A 152 3.00 5.35 5.31
CA ILE A 152 4.39 5.56 4.88
C ILE A 152 5.37 4.94 5.87
N SER A 153 5.20 5.20 7.17
CA SER A 153 6.13 4.68 8.19
C SER A 153 6.14 3.15 8.20
N SER A 154 4.96 2.51 8.27
CA SER A 154 4.86 1.05 8.28
C SER A 154 5.39 0.42 6.99
N GLY A 155 5.10 1.02 5.84
CA GLY A 155 5.61 0.57 4.55
C GLY A 155 7.12 0.73 4.39
N TRP A 156 7.70 1.83 4.90
CA TRP A 156 9.15 2.04 4.94
C TRP A 156 9.83 1.00 5.84
N PHE A 157 9.33 0.79 7.06
CA PHE A 157 9.84 -0.24 7.96
C PHE A 157 9.77 -1.63 7.35
N PHE A 158 8.65 -1.98 6.72
CA PHE A 158 8.47 -3.25 6.02
C PHE A 158 9.51 -3.42 4.90
N LEU A 159 9.69 -2.40 4.07
CA LEU A 159 10.67 -2.42 2.99
C LEU A 159 12.10 -2.57 3.52
N MET A 160 12.51 -1.76 4.50
CA MET A 160 13.85 -1.82 5.08
C MET A 160 14.13 -3.19 5.72
N ALA A 161 13.14 -3.80 6.37
CA ALA A 161 13.27 -5.14 6.93
C ALA A 161 13.57 -6.18 5.83
N LEU A 162 12.88 -6.11 4.70
CA LEU A 162 13.11 -7.02 3.57
C LEU A 162 14.45 -6.76 2.88
N LEU A 163 14.85 -5.50 2.68
CA LEU A 163 16.16 -5.17 2.12
C LEU A 163 17.31 -5.65 3.02
N SER A 164 17.14 -5.54 4.34
CA SER A 164 18.10 -6.03 5.32
C SER A 164 18.19 -7.55 5.29
N LEU A 165 17.04 -8.25 5.29
CA LEU A 165 17.00 -9.70 5.21
C LEU A 165 17.63 -10.22 3.92
N TRP A 166 17.31 -9.58 2.78
CA TRP A 166 17.94 -9.89 1.49
C TRP A 166 19.46 -9.77 1.57
N SER A 167 19.96 -8.67 2.13
CA SER A 167 21.40 -8.40 2.22
C SER A 167 22.12 -9.38 3.15
N MET A 168 21.43 -9.93 4.15
CA MET A 168 21.95 -10.99 5.01
C MET A 168 22.04 -12.35 4.29
N LEU A 169 21.05 -12.66 3.45
CA LEU A 169 20.96 -13.92 2.72
C LEU A 169 21.84 -13.94 1.45
N HIS A 170 21.96 -12.81 0.77
CA HIS A 170 22.69 -12.65 -0.49
C HIS A 170 23.83 -11.63 -0.34
N ARG A 171 24.87 -12.00 0.42
CA ARG A 171 25.99 -11.08 0.74
C ARG A 171 26.68 -10.47 -0.49
N ASP A 172 26.74 -11.21 -1.60
CA ASP A 172 27.37 -10.74 -2.84
C ASP A 172 26.50 -9.71 -3.60
N GLN A 173 25.21 -9.60 -3.25
CA GLN A 173 24.24 -8.66 -3.83
C GLN A 173 23.60 -7.78 -2.73
N ALA A 174 24.35 -7.51 -1.67
CA ALA A 174 23.86 -6.75 -0.53
C ALA A 174 23.51 -5.31 -0.93
N VAL A 175 22.26 -4.91 -0.66
CA VAL A 175 21.77 -3.54 -0.86
C VAL A 175 22.07 -2.70 0.38
N VAL A 176 22.02 -3.32 1.57
CA VAL A 176 22.29 -2.71 2.87
C VAL A 176 23.61 -3.25 3.41
N THR A 177 24.62 -2.38 3.47
CA THR A 177 25.96 -2.72 3.96
C THR A 177 26.35 -1.84 5.17
N SER A 178 27.33 -2.27 5.96
CA SER A 178 27.83 -1.49 7.11
C SER A 178 28.36 -0.12 6.72
N SER A 179 28.83 0.05 5.47
CA SER A 179 29.24 1.35 4.92
C SER A 179 28.06 2.29 4.63
N ASN A 180 26.87 1.75 4.35
CA ASN A 180 25.69 2.54 3.97
C ASN A 180 24.80 2.90 5.19
N ILE A 181 24.97 2.21 6.33
CA ILE A 181 24.18 2.44 7.56
C ILE A 181 24.88 3.43 8.51
N ALA A 182 26.21 3.57 8.45
CA ALA A 182 27.00 4.34 9.42
C ALA A 182 27.22 5.83 9.03
N GLY A 183 26.39 6.38 8.15
CA GLY A 183 26.43 7.78 7.72
C GLY A 183 25.78 8.74 8.72
#